data_AF-A0A9E4F162-F1
#
_entry.id   AF-A0A9E4F162-F1
#
_cell.length_a   1.000
_cell.length_b   1.000
_cell.length_c   1.000
_cell.angle_alpha   90.00
_cell.angle_beta   90.00
_cell.angle_gamma   90.00
#
_symmetry.space_group_name_H-M   'P 1'
#
loop_
_entity.id
_entity.type
_entity.pdbx_description
1 polymer ?
#
loop_
_entity_poly.entity_id
_entity_poly.type
_entity_poly.pdbx_seq_one_letter_code
_entity_poly.pdbx_strand_id
1 'polypeptide(L)'
;APAHIDVLAQVAEAVDVPVEFGGGVRSEDSLAAVLDAGASFVILGTSALRNPAFLESAARANPGKILLGIDARDGEVRISGWEEGDSVSPESLANRFANLPLAGIIFTDIRRDGTLEGFDP
;
A
#
# COMPACT_ATOMS: atom_id res chain seq x y z
N ALA A 1 15.95 4.13 -3.64
CA ALA A 1 14.90 4.81 -2.86
C ALA A 1 13.79 5.28 -3.82
N PRO A 2 12.52 5.38 -3.39
CA PRO A 2 11.42 5.93 -4.19
C PRO A 2 11.74 7.30 -4.83
N ALA A 3 11.13 7.59 -5.97
CA ALA A 3 11.49 8.75 -6.79
C ALA A 3 11.14 10.12 -6.16
N HIS A 4 10.14 10.18 -5.27
CA HIS A 4 9.56 11.42 -4.77
C HIS A 4 9.73 11.62 -3.25
N ILE A 5 10.83 11.13 -2.68
CA ILE A 5 11.10 11.27 -1.24
C ILE A 5 11.22 12.74 -0.81
N ASP A 6 11.90 13.58 -1.59
CA ASP A 6 12.07 15.00 -1.26
C ASP A 6 10.72 15.75 -1.25
N VAL A 7 9.78 15.30 -2.08
CA VAL A 7 8.41 15.85 -2.11
C VAL A 7 7.62 15.37 -0.89
N LEU A 8 7.75 14.09 -0.52
CA LEU A 8 7.16 13.57 0.71
C LEU A 8 7.62 14.39 1.92
N ALA A 9 8.92 14.65 2.06
CA ALA A 9 9.46 15.43 3.17
C ALA A 9 8.85 16.84 3.24
N GLN A 10 8.76 17.53 2.09
CA GLN A 10 8.14 18.85 2.02
C GLN A 10 6.65 18.84 2.39
N VAL A 11 5.91 17.82 1.94
CA VAL A 11 4.48 17.68 2.28
C VAL A 11 4.31 17.39 3.76
N ALA A 12 5.09 16.45 4.31
CA ALA A 12 5.03 16.06 5.71
C ALA A 12 5.42 17.21 6.66
N GLU A 13 6.36 18.08 6.27
CA GLU A 13 6.71 19.28 7.03
C GLU A 13 5.61 20.36 6.98
N ALA A 14 4.87 20.44 5.87
CA ALA A 14 3.90 21.50 5.64
C ALA A 14 2.53 21.26 6.30
N VAL A 15 2.26 20.07 6.84
CA VAL A 15 0.92 19.69 7.35
C VAL A 15 1.00 19.06 8.74
N ASP A 16 -0.01 19.34 9.57
CA ASP A 16 -0.14 18.77 10.92
C ASP A 16 -0.94 17.45 10.95
N VAL A 17 -1.26 16.88 9.78
CA VAL A 17 -2.03 15.63 9.65
C VAL A 17 -1.14 14.48 9.20
N PRO A 18 -1.49 13.21 9.53
CA PRO A 18 -0.73 12.05 9.06
C PRO A 18 -0.65 12.00 7.53
N VAL A 19 0.55 11.73 7.02
CA VAL A 19 0.80 11.55 5.59
C VAL A 19 1.06 10.08 5.29
N GLU A 20 0.37 9.56 4.29
CA GLU A 20 0.58 8.21 3.76
C GLU A 20 1.44 8.28 2.49
N PHE A 21 2.34 7.33 2.32
CA PHE A 21 3.16 7.24 1.11
C PHE A 21 3.00 5.89 0.43
N GLY A 22 2.63 5.91 -0.85
CA GLY A 22 2.54 4.74 -1.72
C GLY A 22 3.38 4.94 -2.99
N GLY A 23 4.00 3.86 -3.47
CA GLY A 23 4.73 3.83 -4.74
C GLY A 23 6.24 3.66 -4.59
N GLY A 24 6.79 2.64 -5.26
CA GLY A 24 8.25 2.42 -5.33
C GLY A 24 8.91 1.83 -4.07
N VAL A 25 8.15 1.48 -3.04
CA VAL A 25 8.67 0.81 -1.82
C VAL A 25 8.78 -0.69 -2.06
N ARG A 26 10.01 -1.20 -2.18
CA ARG A 26 10.32 -2.56 -2.64
C ARG A 26 11.37 -3.29 -1.78
N SER A 27 11.89 -2.63 -0.75
CA SER A 27 12.88 -3.15 0.18
C SER A 27 12.80 -2.45 1.54
N GLU A 28 13.42 -3.05 2.56
CA GLU A 28 13.54 -2.45 3.89
C GLU A 28 14.22 -1.06 3.84
N ASP A 29 15.29 -0.92 3.04
CA ASP A 29 15.96 0.38 2.87
C ASP A 29 15.03 1.45 2.30
N SER A 30 14.19 1.08 1.32
CA SER A 30 13.21 2.02 0.76
C SER A 30 12.09 2.37 1.74
N LEU A 31 11.71 1.42 2.60
CA LEU A 31 10.71 1.63 3.64
C LEU A 31 11.24 2.57 4.71
N ALA A 32 12.46 2.32 5.20
CA ALA A 32 13.13 3.19 6.16
C ALA A 32 13.25 4.61 5.64
N ALA A 33 13.74 4.78 4.41
CA ALA A 33 13.89 6.11 3.80
C ALA A 33 12.56 6.88 3.68
N VAL A 34 11.44 6.19 3.46
CA VAL A 34 10.10 6.82 3.41
C VAL A 34 9.60 7.20 4.81
N LEU A 35 9.79 6.34 5.79
CA LEU A 35 9.41 6.63 7.18
C LEU A 35 10.25 7.79 7.75
N ASP A 36 11.56 7.80 7.48
CA ASP A 36 12.47 8.85 7.91
C ASP A 36 12.16 10.20 7.25
N ALA A 37 11.60 10.18 6.03
CA ALA A 37 11.13 11.37 5.32
C ALA A 37 9.78 11.90 5.83
N GLY A 38 9.19 11.30 6.87
CA GLY A 38 8.00 11.83 7.55
C GLY A 38 6.67 11.15 7.21
N ALA A 39 6.68 10.04 6.44
CA ALA A 39 5.48 9.25 6.24
C ALA A 39 5.02 8.65 7.58
N SER A 40 3.75 8.87 7.93
CA SER A 40 3.10 8.22 9.07
C SER A 40 2.75 6.77 8.74
N PHE A 41 2.35 6.51 7.49
CA PHE A 41 2.02 5.18 7.00
C PHE A 41 2.63 4.92 5.62
N VAL A 42 2.93 3.66 5.34
CA VAL A 42 3.50 3.23 4.05
C VAL A 42 2.61 2.17 3.42
N ILE A 43 2.20 2.41 2.17
CA ILE A 43 1.30 1.54 1.43
C ILE A 43 2.12 0.54 0.62
N LEU A 44 1.95 -0.75 0.91
CA LEU A 44 2.54 -1.85 0.16
C LEU A 44 1.43 -2.54 -0.65
N GLY A 45 1.39 -2.26 -1.96
CA GLY A 45 0.48 -2.91 -2.92
C GLY A 45 1.16 -4.05 -3.67
N THR A 46 1.58 -3.80 -4.91
CA THR A 46 2.26 -4.80 -5.77
C THR A 46 3.46 -5.49 -5.09
N SER A 47 4.22 -4.78 -4.25
CA SER A 47 5.37 -5.37 -3.52
C SER A 47 4.94 -6.42 -2.49
N ALA A 48 3.77 -6.26 -1.87
CA ALA A 48 3.22 -7.25 -0.95
C ALA A 48 2.87 -8.57 -1.64
N LEU A 49 2.34 -8.49 -2.87
CA LEU A 49 1.97 -9.67 -3.65
C LEU A 49 3.18 -10.38 -4.24
N ARG A 50 4.13 -9.62 -4.81
CA ARG A 50 5.36 -10.16 -5.39
C ARG A 50 6.32 -10.71 -4.34
N ASN A 51 6.34 -10.11 -3.15
CA ASN A 51 7.17 -10.55 -2.04
C ASN A 51 6.40 -10.52 -0.70
N PRO A 52 5.59 -11.55 -0.43
CA PRO A 52 4.85 -11.67 0.83
C PRO A 52 5.76 -11.65 2.07
N ALA A 53 6.97 -12.20 1.96
CA ALA A 53 7.94 -12.19 3.06
C ALA A 53 8.37 -10.76 3.44
N PHE A 54 8.50 -9.87 2.47
CA PHE A 54 8.78 -8.45 2.71
C PHE A 54 7.61 -7.74 3.39
N LEU A 55 6.35 -8.01 2.98
CA LEU A 55 5.19 -7.47 3.71
C LEU A 55 5.21 -7.92 5.18
N GLU A 56 5.44 -9.21 5.42
CA GLU A 56 5.47 -9.77 6.77
C GLU A 56 6.59 -9.16 7.64
N SER A 57 7.80 -9.04 7.10
CA SER A 57 8.93 -8.42 7.82
C SER A 57 8.67 -6.95 8.10
N ALA A 58 8.23 -6.19 7.09
CA ALA A 58 7.91 -4.77 7.19
C ALA A 58 6.83 -4.51 8.26
N ALA A 59 5.74 -5.28 8.23
CA ALA A 59 4.64 -5.13 9.18
C ALA A 59 5.09 -5.45 10.61
N ARG A 60 5.83 -6.55 10.82
CA ARG A 60 6.32 -6.94 12.15
C ARG A 60 7.35 -5.96 12.71
N ALA A 61 8.23 -5.43 11.87
CA ALA A 61 9.22 -4.44 12.27
C ALA A 61 8.59 -3.05 12.54
N ASN A 62 7.47 -2.73 11.88
CA ASN A 62 6.81 -1.42 11.95
C ASN A 62 5.31 -1.58 12.26
N PRO A 63 4.95 -2.11 13.45
CA PRO A 63 3.56 -2.40 13.79
C PRO A 63 2.72 -1.11 13.75
N GLY A 64 1.57 -1.18 13.07
CA GLY A 64 0.65 -0.06 12.93
C GLY A 64 1.12 1.04 11.96
N LYS A 65 2.16 0.80 11.15
CA LYS A 65 2.62 1.77 10.12
C LYS A 65 2.43 1.29 8.68
N ILE A 66 2.18 0.01 8.46
CA ILE A 66 2.09 -0.56 7.12
C ILE A 66 0.62 -0.72 6.71
N LEU A 67 0.26 -0.17 5.55
CA LEU A 67 -1.05 -0.33 4.92
C LEU A 67 -0.91 -1.34 3.76
N LEU A 68 -1.84 -2.29 3.66
CA LEU A 68 -1.92 -3.19 2.51
C LEU A 68 -2.78 -2.55 1.42
N GLY A 69 -2.19 -2.29 0.25
CA GLY A 69 -2.92 -1.81 -0.92
C GLY A 69 -3.50 -2.97 -1.72
N ILE A 70 -4.81 -2.96 -1.97
CA ILE A 70 -5.53 -3.96 -2.76
C ILE A 70 -6.31 -3.24 -3.86
N ASP A 71 -5.79 -3.30 -5.08
CA ASP A 71 -6.50 -2.81 -6.25
C ASP A 71 -7.20 -4.00 -6.94
N ALA A 72 -8.49 -3.89 -7.19
CA ALA A 72 -9.30 -4.98 -7.71
C ALA A 72 -10.16 -4.55 -8.90
N ARG A 73 -10.34 -5.47 -9.84
CA ARG A 73 -11.24 -5.32 -10.98
C ARG A 73 -11.93 -6.63 -11.29
N ASP A 74 -13.25 -6.58 -11.38
CA ASP A 74 -14.09 -7.75 -11.70
C ASP A 74 -13.88 -8.91 -10.71
N GLY A 75 -13.70 -8.58 -9.41
CA GLY A 75 -13.50 -9.57 -8.34
C GLY A 75 -12.08 -10.14 -8.24
N GLU A 76 -11.14 -9.64 -9.05
CA GLU A 76 -9.75 -10.10 -9.07
C GLU A 76 -8.77 -8.97 -8.77
N VAL A 77 -7.77 -9.28 -7.93
CA VAL A 77 -6.67 -8.37 -7.62
C VAL A 77 -5.82 -8.12 -8.86
N ARG A 78 -5.43 -6.86 -9.06
CA ARG A 78 -4.54 -6.41 -10.12
C ARG A 78 -3.22 -5.91 -9.55
N ILE A 79 -2.11 -6.25 -10.19
CA ILE A 79 -0.76 -5.82 -9.81
C ILE A 79 -0.07 -5.07 -10.95
N SER A 80 1.08 -4.47 -10.67
CA SER A 80 1.93 -3.81 -11.67
C SER A 80 1.23 -2.65 -12.39
N GLY A 81 0.58 -1.76 -11.65
CA GLY A 81 -0.17 -0.64 -12.26
C GLY A 81 -1.45 -1.07 -12.96
N TRP A 82 -2.09 -2.12 -12.43
CA TRP A 82 -3.37 -2.70 -12.88
C TRP A 82 -3.32 -3.60 -14.12
N GLU A 83 -2.12 -3.95 -14.60
CA GLU A 83 -1.93 -4.67 -15.86
C GLU A 83 -1.92 -6.21 -15.72
N GLU A 84 -1.45 -6.73 -14.59
CA GLU A 84 -1.31 -8.18 -14.33
C GLU A 84 -2.42 -8.66 -13.38
N GLY A 85 -3.07 -9.78 -13.67
CA GLY A 85 -4.07 -10.41 -12.80
C GLY A 85 -3.61 -11.78 -12.32
N ASP A 86 -3.69 -12.03 -11.01
CA ASP A 86 -3.21 -13.27 -10.36
C ASP A 86 -4.33 -14.28 -10.01
N SER A 87 -5.55 -14.08 -10.54
CA SER A 87 -6.76 -14.86 -10.15
C SER A 87 -7.05 -14.90 -8.64
N VAL A 88 -6.43 -14.01 -7.86
CA VAL A 88 -6.62 -13.92 -6.41
C VAL A 88 -7.78 -12.96 -6.12
N SER A 89 -8.73 -13.40 -5.30
CA SER A 89 -9.80 -12.52 -4.83
C SER A 89 -9.29 -11.53 -3.77
N PRO A 90 -9.84 -10.30 -3.71
CA PRO A 90 -9.49 -9.31 -2.69
C PRO A 90 -9.63 -9.82 -1.26
N GLU A 91 -10.71 -10.56 -0.98
CA GLU A 91 -11.00 -11.11 0.35
C GLU A 91 -9.99 -12.19 0.72
N SER A 92 -9.61 -13.04 -0.23
CA SER A 92 -8.60 -14.08 -0.02
C SER A 92 -7.26 -13.45 0.32
N LEU A 93 -6.90 -12.36 -0.36
CA LEU A 93 -5.67 -11.62 -0.08
C LEU A 93 -5.70 -10.93 1.29
N ALA A 94 -6.80 -10.26 1.63
CA ALA A 94 -6.98 -9.62 2.93
C ALA A 94 -6.88 -10.66 4.08
N ASN A 95 -7.58 -11.78 3.95
CA ASN A 95 -7.57 -12.86 4.94
C ASN A 95 -6.18 -13.49 5.12
N ARG A 96 -5.40 -13.61 4.04
CA ARG A 96 -4.02 -14.14 4.10
C ARG A 96 -3.15 -13.35 5.07
N PHE A 97 -3.35 -12.04 5.18
CA PHE A 97 -2.51 -11.14 5.97
C PHE A 97 -3.21 -10.57 7.22
N ALA A 98 -4.40 -11.05 7.56
CA ALA A 98 -5.22 -10.53 8.66
C ALA A 98 -4.57 -10.61 10.04
N ASN A 99 -3.59 -11.51 10.24
CA ASN A 99 -2.86 -11.65 11.51
C ASN A 99 -1.61 -10.77 11.61
N LEU A 100 -1.28 -9.99 10.56
CA LEU A 100 -0.17 -9.05 10.61
C LEU A 100 -0.60 -7.76 11.32
N PRO A 101 0.32 -7.09 12.03
CA PRO A 101 0.04 -5.83 12.71
C PRO A 101 0.01 -4.65 11.71
N LEU A 102 -0.82 -4.76 10.68
CA LEU A 102 -1.06 -3.71 9.69
C LEU A 102 -1.85 -2.56 10.32
N ALA A 103 -1.63 -1.35 9.81
CA ALA A 103 -2.45 -0.18 10.14
C ALA A 103 -3.86 -0.29 9.53
N GLY A 104 -3.99 -1.03 8.43
CA GLY A 104 -5.24 -1.17 7.69
C GLY A 104 -5.03 -1.66 6.27
N ILE A 105 -6.12 -1.63 5.50
CA ILE A 105 -6.18 -1.98 4.09
C ILE A 105 -6.71 -0.76 3.33
N ILE A 106 -6.06 -0.41 2.23
CA ILE A 106 -6.61 0.49 1.22
C ILE A 106 -7.12 -0.38 0.08
N PHE A 107 -8.42 -0.33 -0.17
CA PHE A 107 -9.06 -1.08 -1.24
C PHE A 107 -9.53 -0.12 -2.34
N THR A 108 -9.18 -0.44 -3.58
CA THR A 108 -9.57 0.32 -4.76
C THR A 108 -10.36 -0.56 -5.72
N ASP A 109 -11.63 -0.24 -5.98
CA ASP A 109 -12.35 -0.80 -7.15
C ASP A 109 -11.95 0.00 -8.39
N ILE A 110 -11.05 -0.58 -9.19
CA ILE A 110 -10.49 0.05 -10.38
C ILE A 110 -11.59 0.42 -11.40
N ARG A 111 -12.74 -0.27 -11.38
CA ARG A 111 -13.86 0.05 -12.30
C ARG A 111 -14.48 1.40 -12.01
N ARG A 112 -14.39 1.87 -10.77
CA ARG A 112 -14.98 3.12 -10.29
C ARG A 112 -13.96 4.21 -10.01
N ASP A 113 -12.68 3.87 -10.02
CA ASP A 113 -11.64 4.84 -9.75
C ASP A 113 -11.66 5.96 -10.81
N GLY A 114 -11.71 7.20 -10.33
CA GLY A 114 -11.84 8.39 -11.18
C GLY A 114 -13.18 8.58 -11.91
N THR A 115 -14.20 7.71 -11.72
CA THR A 115 -15.48 7.83 -12.45
C THR A 115 -16.49 8.78 -11.79
N LEU A 116 -16.27 9.15 -10.52
CA LEU A 116 -17.20 9.94 -9.68
C LEU A 116 -18.56 9.28 -9.43
N GLU A 117 -18.69 7.97 -9.66
CA GLU A 117 -19.94 7.21 -9.48
C GLU A 117 -20.12 6.67 -8.04
N GLY A 118 -19.22 7.04 -7.14
CA GLY A 118 -19.21 6.55 -5.75
C GLY A 118 -18.70 5.11 -5.62
N PHE A 119 -18.60 4.62 -4.39
CA PHE A 119 -18.12 3.26 -4.10
C PHE A 119 -19.18 2.20 -4.41
N ASP A 120 -18.74 0.94 -4.58
CA ASP A 120 -19.62 -0.23 -4.70
C ASP A 120 -20.17 -0.60 -3.31
N PRO A 121 -21.48 -0.40 -3.04
CA PRO A 121 -22.04 -0.53 -1.70
C PRO A 121 -22.24 -1.97 -1.22
#